data_AF-A0A5F8GBM1-F1
#
_entry.id   AF-A0A5F8GBM1-F1
#
_cell.length_a   1.000
_cell.length_b   1.000
_cell.length_c   1.000
_cell.angle_alpha   90.00
_cell.angle_beta   90.00
_cell.angle_gamma   90.00
#
_symmetry.space_group_name_H-M   'P 1'
#
loop_
_entity.id
_entity.type
_entity.pdbx_description
1 polymer ?
#
loop_
_entity_poly.entity_id
_entity_poly.type
_entity_poly.pdbx_seq_one_letter_code
_entity_poly.pdbx_strand_id
1 'polypeptide(L)'
;MSLLIVLISLSENLNPCCYYPCQNKGICIHFELDQYHCDCTRTGYYGPNCTTPLLWTKISKHLYPSHSFVHFLLTHASWIWKLINATFLRDVLMRLIITSRTNLIPSPHIYNSYHNYMNWESYSNLSYYSRVLPPVPEDCPTPMGVKGKKQLPDPEVLVTNFLIRKKFVPDPQGTNLMFAFFAQHFTHQFFKTSLKLGSAFTSALGHGVDLSNVYGDNLKRQYQLRLFKDGKLKFQMVDGEMYPPSVAETQASMNYPPTVPKVYQMAVGNEQFGLLPGLMMYATLWLREHNRVCDILKSEHPTWKDEQLFQTARLILIGEWKLPPSPDSSR
;
A
#
# COMPACT_ATOMS: atom_id res chain seq x y z
N MET A 1 -19.69 55.79 38.35
CA MET A 1 -20.21 54.41 38.37
C MET A 1 -19.55 53.68 37.21
N SER A 2 -18.33 53.21 37.44
CA SER A 2 -17.45 52.68 36.40
C SER A 2 -17.79 51.22 36.15
N LEU A 3 -18.34 50.90 34.98
CA LEU A 3 -18.48 49.52 34.52
C LEU A 3 -17.10 49.07 33.99
N LEU A 4 -16.38 48.32 34.82
CA LEU A 4 -15.19 47.57 34.40
C LEU A 4 -15.68 46.38 33.56
N ILE A 5 -15.56 46.49 32.23
CA ILE A 5 -15.75 45.33 31.34
C ILE A 5 -14.51 44.46 31.52
N VAL A 6 -14.66 43.39 32.32
CA VAL A 6 -13.69 42.31 32.40
C VAL A 6 -13.74 41.57 31.05
N LEU A 7 -12.76 41.85 30.18
CA LEU A 7 -12.41 40.97 29.07
C LEU A 7 -11.84 39.69 29.67
N ILE A 8 -12.71 38.73 30.01
CA ILE A 8 -12.30 37.35 30.24
C ILE A 8 -11.85 36.84 28.87
N SER A 9 -10.55 36.85 28.62
CA SER A 9 -9.97 36.00 27.58
C SER A 9 -10.22 34.56 28.01
N LEU A 10 -11.25 33.94 27.46
CA LEU A 10 -11.35 32.49 27.42
C LEU A 10 -10.14 32.01 26.61
N SER A 11 -9.02 31.76 27.30
CA SER A 11 -7.96 30.91 26.78
C SER A 11 -8.62 29.54 26.65
N GLU A 12 -9.12 29.22 25.46
CA GLU A 12 -9.52 27.86 25.15
C GLU A 12 -8.27 26.99 25.39
N ASN A 13 -8.35 26.11 26.40
CA ASN A 13 -7.29 25.15 26.71
C ASN A 13 -7.04 24.32 25.46
N LEU A 14 -5.98 24.68 24.75
CA LEU A 14 -5.70 24.16 23.43
C LEU A 14 -4.89 22.88 23.60
N ASN A 15 -5.29 21.82 22.92
CA ASN A 15 -4.54 20.59 22.95
C ASN A 15 -3.07 20.82 22.51
N PRO A 16 -2.10 20.63 23.41
CA PRO A 16 -0.69 20.94 23.14
C PRO A 16 -0.10 20.05 22.03
N CYS A 17 -0.69 18.89 21.76
CA CYS A 17 -0.26 18.03 20.67
C CYS A 17 -0.63 18.58 19.27
N CYS A 18 -1.51 19.58 19.17
CA CYS A 18 -1.80 20.29 17.91
C CYS A 18 -0.59 21.05 17.35
N TYR A 19 0.40 21.35 18.18
CA TYR A 19 1.66 21.99 17.76
C TYR A 19 2.68 21.01 17.16
N TYR A 20 2.39 19.70 17.20
CA TYR A 20 3.32 18.63 16.85
C TYR A 20 4.70 18.81 17.53
N PRO A 21 4.73 18.97 18.87
CA PRO A 21 5.96 19.36 19.56
C PRO A 21 7.04 18.27 19.52
N CYS A 22 6.65 17.00 19.58
CA CYS A 22 7.56 15.86 19.63
C CYS A 22 8.22 15.58 18.27
N GLN A 23 9.53 15.76 18.21
CA GLN A 23 10.32 15.55 16.99
C GLN A 23 10.87 14.12 16.91
N ASN A 24 11.47 13.77 15.76
CA ASN A 24 12.25 12.53 15.58
C ASN A 24 11.52 11.24 15.98
N LYS A 25 10.22 11.15 15.64
CA LYS A 25 9.31 10.02 15.98
C LYS A 25 8.93 9.92 17.48
N GLY A 26 9.17 10.96 18.27
CA GLY A 26 8.64 11.03 19.64
C GLY A 26 7.11 11.05 19.64
N ILE A 27 6.50 10.40 20.63
CA ILE A 27 5.03 10.30 20.74
C ILE A 27 4.53 11.38 21.69
N CYS A 28 3.63 12.23 21.22
CA CYS A 28 2.99 13.25 22.07
C CYS A 28 1.90 12.62 22.92
N ILE A 29 2.03 12.76 24.23
CA ILE A 29 1.05 12.32 25.21
C ILE A 29 0.56 13.57 25.94
N HIS A 30 -0.74 13.83 25.85
CA HIS A 30 -1.37 14.94 26.55
C HIS A 30 -1.70 14.52 27.99
N PHE A 31 -1.32 15.37 28.95
CA PHE A 31 -1.58 15.19 30.38
C PHE A 31 -2.19 16.48 30.94
N GLU A 32 -3.17 16.35 31.84
CA GLU A 32 -3.88 17.50 32.43
C GLU A 32 -4.50 18.43 31.37
N LEU A 33 -4.96 19.63 31.73
CA LEU A 33 -5.68 20.51 30.79
C LEU A 33 -4.77 21.16 29.72
N ASP A 34 -3.49 21.43 30.03
CA ASP A 34 -2.60 22.20 29.15
C ASP A 34 -1.17 21.63 29.02
N GLN A 35 -0.88 20.45 29.58
CA GLN A 35 0.47 19.89 29.56
C GLN A 35 0.62 18.75 28.55
N TYR A 36 1.86 18.54 28.10
CA TYR A 36 2.22 17.40 27.28
C TYR A 36 3.57 16.84 27.70
N HIS A 37 3.78 15.58 27.36
CA HIS A 37 5.06 14.92 27.45
C HIS A 37 5.35 14.20 26.15
N CYS A 38 6.60 14.25 25.70
CA CYS A 38 7.05 13.48 24.56
C CYS A 38 7.73 12.20 25.04
N ASP A 39 7.16 11.05 24.70
CA ASP A 39 7.86 9.79 24.84
C ASP A 39 8.94 9.67 23.76
N CYS A 40 10.20 9.86 24.16
CA CYS A 40 11.38 9.77 23.29
C CYS A 40 12.00 8.36 23.26
N THR A 41 11.34 7.33 23.79
CA THR A 41 11.88 5.97 23.91
C THR A 41 12.35 5.45 22.55
N ARG A 42 13.64 5.05 22.49
CA ARG A 42 14.29 4.48 21.29
C ARG A 42 14.27 5.39 20.04
N THR A 43 14.02 6.69 20.20
CA THR A 43 14.18 7.66 19.10
C THR A 43 15.64 7.98 18.80
N GLY A 44 16.54 7.74 19.76
CA GLY A 44 17.93 8.20 19.71
C GLY A 44 18.12 9.66 20.14
N TYR A 45 17.05 10.28 20.67
CA TYR A 45 17.03 11.65 21.17
C TYR A 45 16.44 11.70 22.59
N TYR A 46 16.70 12.80 23.30
CA TYR A 46 16.15 13.10 24.63
C TYR A 46 15.77 14.59 24.73
N GLY A 47 15.28 14.99 25.91
CA GLY A 47 14.78 16.34 26.18
C GLY A 47 13.26 16.45 25.98
N PRO A 48 12.66 17.61 26.29
CA PRO A 48 11.20 17.77 26.34
C PRO A 48 10.51 17.48 25.01
N ASN A 49 11.18 17.74 23.88
CA ASN A 49 10.65 17.60 22.51
C ASN A 49 11.38 16.55 21.67
N CYS A 50 12.20 15.68 22.28
CA CYS A 50 13.03 14.70 21.58
C CYS A 50 13.97 15.33 20.52
N THR A 51 14.60 16.46 20.85
CA THR A 51 15.45 17.21 19.91
C THR A 51 16.94 17.07 20.18
N THR A 52 17.34 16.70 21.40
CA THR A 52 18.75 16.60 21.78
C THR A 52 19.27 15.19 21.45
N PRO A 53 20.22 15.03 20.50
CA PRO A 53 20.66 13.71 20.05
C PRO A 53 21.58 13.04 21.08
N LEU A 54 21.49 11.71 21.18
CA LEU A 54 22.53 10.90 21.80
C LEU A 54 23.82 10.93 20.97
N LEU A 55 24.96 10.56 21.58
CA LEU A 55 26.27 10.59 20.92
C LEU A 55 26.30 9.84 19.59
N TRP A 56 25.80 8.60 19.57
CA TRP A 56 25.73 7.78 18.34
C TRP A 56 24.82 8.37 17.27
N THR A 57 23.67 8.93 17.68
CA THR A 57 22.75 9.63 16.77
C THR A 57 23.42 10.83 16.13
N LYS A 58 24.19 11.60 16.91
CA LYS A 58 24.94 12.76 16.43
C LYS A 58 26.00 12.35 15.40
N ILE A 59 26.77 11.30 15.69
CA ILE A 59 27.79 10.77 14.76
C ILE A 59 27.13 10.25 13.48
N SER A 60 26.12 9.39 13.60
CA SER A 60 25.39 8.80 12.48
C SER A 60 24.81 9.86 11.55
N LYS A 61 24.14 10.89 12.12
CA LYS A 61 23.55 11.98 11.34
C LYS A 61 24.60 12.81 10.59
N HIS A 62 25.81 12.96 11.14
CA HIS A 62 26.88 13.69 10.47
C HIS A 62 27.52 12.90 9.34
N LEU A 63 27.61 11.57 9.47
CA LEU A 63 28.16 10.68 8.45
C LEU A 63 27.14 10.33 7.35
N TYR A 64 25.84 10.37 7.65
CA TYR A 64 24.82 9.96 6.70
C TYR A 64 24.71 10.97 5.54
N PRO A 65 24.90 10.55 4.29
CA PRO A 65 24.80 11.44 3.14
C PRO A 65 23.38 11.95 2.91
N SER A 66 23.26 13.09 2.23
CA SER A 66 21.96 13.60 1.82
C SER A 66 21.26 12.66 0.84
N HIS A 67 19.92 12.65 0.84
CA HIS A 67 19.15 11.84 -0.10
C HIS A 67 19.49 12.13 -1.56
N SER A 68 19.72 13.40 -1.91
CA SER A 68 20.13 13.81 -3.26
C SER A 68 21.49 13.25 -3.64
N PHE A 69 22.44 13.21 -2.70
CA PHE A 69 23.76 12.61 -2.95
C PHE A 69 23.67 11.09 -3.10
N VAL A 70 22.89 10.41 -2.26
CA VAL A 70 22.63 8.96 -2.41
C VAL A 70 21.99 8.67 -3.77
N HIS A 71 21.01 9.47 -4.19
CA HIS A 71 20.39 9.32 -5.50
C HIS A 71 21.39 9.54 -6.64
N PHE A 72 22.25 10.55 -6.52
CA PHE A 72 23.33 10.79 -7.48
C PHE A 72 24.25 9.58 -7.58
N LEU A 73 24.72 9.02 -6.45
CA LEU A 73 25.55 7.82 -6.43
C LEU A 73 24.87 6.63 -7.11
N LEU A 74 23.57 6.41 -6.86
CA LEU A 74 22.81 5.28 -7.42
C LEU A 74 22.52 5.40 -8.92
N THR A 75 22.58 6.61 -9.49
CA THR A 75 22.21 6.89 -10.89
C THR A 75 23.41 7.20 -11.79
N HIS A 76 24.57 7.50 -11.21
CA HIS A 76 25.79 7.85 -11.92
C HIS A 76 26.83 6.70 -11.87
N ALA A 77 27.89 6.80 -12.68
CA ALA A 77 29.01 5.86 -12.72
C ALA A 77 28.59 4.39 -12.93
N SER A 78 27.85 4.13 -14.02
CA SER A 78 27.32 2.79 -14.34
C SER A 78 28.38 1.68 -14.38
N TRP A 79 29.63 2.00 -14.71
CA TRP A 79 30.73 1.03 -14.72
C TRP A 79 31.06 0.48 -13.30
N ILE A 80 30.96 1.32 -12.27
CA ILE A 80 31.16 0.91 -10.87
C ILE A 80 30.05 -0.04 -10.47
N TRP A 81 28.80 0.31 -10.80
CA TRP A 81 27.64 -0.53 -10.50
C TRP A 81 27.68 -1.88 -11.23
N LYS A 82 28.20 -1.93 -12.45
CA LYS A 82 28.44 -3.22 -13.15
C LYS A 82 29.38 -4.12 -12.35
N LEU A 83 30.45 -3.57 -11.78
CA LEU A 83 31.38 -4.32 -10.94
C LEU A 83 30.74 -4.73 -9.61
N ILE A 84 30.05 -3.81 -8.93
CA ILE A 84 29.34 -4.11 -7.67
C ILE A 84 28.29 -5.21 -7.87
N ASN A 85 27.49 -5.11 -8.94
CA ASN A 85 26.40 -6.05 -9.25
C ASN A 85 26.88 -7.47 -9.56
N ALA A 86 28.15 -7.63 -9.95
CA ALA A 86 28.78 -8.93 -10.21
C ALA A 86 29.40 -9.57 -8.97
N THR A 87 29.34 -8.91 -7.80
CA THR A 87 29.98 -9.36 -6.56
C THR A 87 28.96 -9.47 -5.42
N PHE A 88 29.39 -10.08 -4.30
CA PHE A 88 28.60 -10.16 -3.06
C PHE A 88 28.23 -8.78 -2.48
N LEU A 89 28.93 -7.70 -2.89
CA LEU A 89 28.62 -6.34 -2.46
C LEU A 89 27.20 -5.92 -2.86
N ARG A 90 26.67 -6.46 -3.96
CA ARG A 90 25.26 -6.27 -4.34
C ARG A 90 24.33 -6.67 -3.20
N ASP A 91 24.52 -7.86 -2.63
CA ASP A 91 23.64 -8.39 -1.59
C ASP A 91 23.82 -7.66 -0.26
N VAL A 92 25.05 -7.24 0.05
CA VAL A 92 25.33 -6.40 1.22
C VAL A 92 24.60 -5.05 1.11
N LEU A 93 24.72 -4.38 -0.04
CA LEU A 93 24.03 -3.10 -0.28
C LEU A 93 22.51 -3.27 -0.30
N MET A 94 21.98 -4.32 -0.94
CA MET A 94 20.54 -4.60 -0.93
C MET A 94 20.02 -4.85 0.48
N ARG A 95 20.76 -5.59 1.32
CA ARG A 95 20.39 -5.79 2.74
C ARG A 95 20.37 -4.48 3.51
N LEU A 96 21.34 -3.60 3.28
CA LEU A 96 21.37 -2.26 3.90
C LEU A 96 20.19 -1.40 3.43
N ILE A 97 19.86 -1.43 2.14
CA ILE A 97 18.72 -0.69 1.59
C ILE A 97 17.42 -1.21 2.23
N ILE A 98 17.19 -2.52 2.22
CA ILE A 98 15.98 -3.11 2.78
C ILE A 98 15.84 -2.73 4.26
N THR A 99 16.88 -2.97 5.08
CA THR A 99 16.81 -2.68 6.53
C THR A 99 16.63 -1.19 6.81
N SER A 100 17.32 -0.31 6.07
CA SER A 100 17.17 1.15 6.26
C SER A 100 15.76 1.65 5.95
N ARG A 101 15.05 1.02 5.00
CA ARG A 101 13.69 1.40 4.60
C ARG A 101 12.63 0.77 5.49
N THR A 102 12.75 -0.52 5.82
CA THR A 102 11.78 -1.22 6.67
C THR A 102 11.73 -0.64 8.08
N ASN A 103 12.86 -0.19 8.63
CA ASN A 103 12.93 0.44 9.96
C ASN A 103 12.18 1.80 10.06
N LEU A 104 11.69 2.34 8.94
CA LEU A 104 10.84 3.53 8.95
C LEU A 104 9.36 3.21 9.19
N ILE A 105 8.94 1.97 8.92
CA ILE A 105 7.54 1.54 9.05
C ILE A 105 7.35 0.86 10.40
N PRO A 106 6.42 1.32 11.25
CA PRO A 106 6.15 0.66 12.51
C PRO A 106 5.50 -0.70 12.28
N SER A 107 6.04 -1.72 12.95
CA SER A 107 5.50 -3.07 12.98
C SER A 107 5.61 -3.59 14.42
N PRO A 108 4.50 -3.85 15.14
CA PRO A 108 3.11 -3.80 14.67
C PRO A 108 2.63 -2.37 14.32
N HIS A 109 1.55 -2.26 13.56
CA HIS A 109 0.93 -0.98 13.25
C HIS A 109 0.34 -0.33 14.51
N ILE A 110 0.37 1.00 14.54
CA ILE A 110 0.14 1.78 15.76
C ILE A 110 -1.19 2.54 15.70
N TYR A 111 -1.39 3.30 14.63
CA TYR A 111 -2.52 4.21 14.48
C TYR A 111 -3.45 3.77 13.34
N ASN A 112 -4.70 4.23 13.41
CA ASN A 112 -5.63 4.24 12.29
C ASN A 112 -6.30 5.62 12.20
N SER A 113 -7.32 5.78 11.34
CA SER A 113 -7.97 7.08 11.16
C SER A 113 -8.77 7.57 12.38
N TYR A 114 -9.18 6.69 13.29
CA TYR A 114 -10.02 7.02 14.45
C TYR A 114 -9.26 6.98 15.77
N HIS A 115 -8.13 6.27 15.82
CA HIS A 115 -7.31 6.15 17.02
C HIS A 115 -5.91 6.72 16.79
N ASN A 116 -5.59 7.75 17.57
CA ASN A 116 -4.29 8.44 17.60
C ASN A 116 -3.33 7.89 18.67
N TYR A 117 -3.67 6.78 19.32
CA TYR A 117 -2.83 6.08 20.32
C TYR A 117 -2.88 4.57 20.10
N MET A 118 -1.90 3.85 20.65
CA MET A 118 -1.86 2.38 20.62
C MET A 118 -3.04 1.78 21.39
N ASN A 119 -3.81 0.93 20.74
CA ASN A 119 -4.91 0.21 21.37
C ASN A 119 -5.15 -1.13 20.67
N TRP A 120 -5.88 -2.01 21.36
CA TRP A 120 -6.13 -3.36 20.87
C TRP A 120 -6.99 -3.40 19.61
N GLU A 121 -7.96 -2.50 19.48
CA GLU A 121 -8.84 -2.42 18.31
C GLU A 121 -8.06 -2.08 17.03
N SER A 122 -7.14 -1.11 17.13
CA SER A 122 -6.27 -0.73 16.02
C SER A 122 -5.38 -1.90 15.60
N TYR A 123 -4.89 -2.68 16.57
CA TYR A 123 -4.07 -3.86 16.32
C TYR A 123 -4.85 -5.04 15.70
N SER A 124 -6.01 -5.38 16.26
CA SER A 124 -6.75 -6.60 15.91
C SER A 124 -7.67 -6.43 14.70
N ASN A 125 -8.27 -5.25 14.50
CA ASN A 125 -9.22 -5.03 13.44
C ASN A 125 -8.53 -4.71 12.12
N LEU A 126 -8.33 -5.76 11.31
CA LEU A 126 -7.73 -5.69 9.98
C LEU A 126 -8.60 -4.97 8.94
N SER A 127 -9.80 -4.52 9.28
CA SER A 127 -10.60 -3.73 8.34
C SER A 127 -10.08 -2.29 8.21
N TYR A 128 -9.23 -1.82 9.13
CA TYR A 128 -8.65 -0.48 9.07
C TYR A 128 -7.41 -0.41 8.20
N TYR A 129 -7.24 0.71 7.47
CA TYR A 129 -5.92 1.13 7.06
C TYR A 129 -5.12 1.65 8.25
N SER A 130 -3.87 1.22 8.35
CA SER A 130 -2.94 1.76 9.33
C SER A 130 -2.39 3.12 8.89
N ARG A 131 -1.94 3.91 9.87
CA ARG A 131 -1.28 5.19 9.64
C ARG A 131 0.07 5.22 10.36
N VAL A 132 1.07 5.80 9.69
CA VAL A 132 2.41 6.01 10.28
C VAL A 132 2.39 7.20 11.26
N LEU A 133 1.58 8.21 10.97
CA LEU A 133 1.35 9.37 11.85
C LEU A 133 -0.10 9.38 12.33
N PRO A 134 -0.36 9.85 13.57
CA PRO A 134 -1.71 9.97 14.09
C PRO A 134 -2.55 10.96 13.24
N PRO A 135 -3.90 10.84 13.25
CA PRO A 135 -4.76 11.90 12.74
C PRO A 135 -4.51 13.22 13.49
N VAL A 136 -4.81 14.34 12.83
CA VAL A 136 -4.86 15.64 13.50
C VAL A 136 -5.94 15.56 14.58
N PRO A 137 -5.64 15.94 15.84
CA PRO A 137 -6.65 15.96 16.90
C PRO A 137 -7.87 16.82 16.50
N GLU A 138 -9.07 16.36 16.86
CA GLU A 138 -10.32 17.02 16.46
C GLU A 138 -10.52 18.39 17.13
N ASP A 139 -9.88 18.59 18.28
CA ASP A 139 -9.87 19.80 19.09
C ASP A 139 -8.81 20.83 18.66
N CYS A 140 -8.15 20.61 17.51
CA CYS A 140 -7.21 21.58 16.97
C CYS A 140 -7.91 22.80 16.33
N PRO A 141 -7.29 24.01 16.41
CA PRO A 141 -7.92 25.25 15.96
C PRO A 141 -7.98 25.38 14.43
N THR A 142 -7.18 24.59 13.71
CA THR A 142 -7.19 24.51 12.25
C THR A 142 -7.16 23.05 11.80
N PRO A 143 -7.60 22.75 10.56
CA PRO A 143 -7.57 21.38 10.02
C PRO A 143 -6.17 20.73 9.93
N MET A 144 -5.10 21.52 10.11
CA MET A 144 -3.70 21.08 10.04
C MET A 144 -2.95 21.33 11.36
N GLY A 145 -3.66 21.32 12.48
CA GLY A 145 -3.10 21.63 13.80
C GLY A 145 -3.30 23.11 14.13
N VAL A 146 -2.21 23.87 14.30
CA VAL A 146 -2.27 25.29 14.68
C VAL A 146 -1.97 26.28 13.55
N LYS A 147 -1.55 25.79 12.38
CA LYS A 147 -1.12 26.63 11.26
C LYS A 147 -2.10 26.54 10.10
N GLY A 148 -2.20 27.65 9.37
CA GLY A 148 -3.04 27.75 8.18
C GLY A 148 -4.37 28.45 8.46
N LYS A 149 -5.25 28.42 7.47
CA LYS A 149 -6.60 28.98 7.57
C LYS A 149 -7.52 27.98 8.28
N LYS A 150 -8.60 28.50 8.88
CA LYS A 150 -9.65 27.67 9.51
C LYS A 150 -10.34 26.72 8.53
N GLN A 151 -10.38 27.08 7.26
CA GLN A 151 -10.91 26.24 6.19
C GLN A 151 -9.79 25.91 5.20
N LEU A 152 -9.70 24.63 4.83
CA LEU A 152 -8.82 24.21 3.75
C LEU A 152 -9.32 24.77 2.41
N PRO A 153 -8.43 24.96 1.42
CA PRO A 153 -8.85 25.28 0.07
C PRO A 153 -9.80 24.22 -0.48
N ASP A 154 -10.77 24.65 -1.28
CA ASP A 154 -11.66 23.75 -1.99
C ASP A 154 -10.84 22.78 -2.88
N PRO A 155 -11.04 21.45 -2.75
CA PRO A 155 -10.40 20.47 -3.61
C PRO A 155 -10.58 20.75 -5.11
N GLU A 156 -11.73 21.29 -5.54
CA GLU A 156 -11.97 21.60 -6.95
C GLU A 156 -11.03 22.69 -7.46
N VAL A 157 -10.80 23.72 -6.66
CA VAL A 157 -9.86 24.82 -6.97
C VAL A 157 -8.43 24.29 -7.07
N LEU A 158 -8.05 23.33 -6.21
CA LEU A 158 -6.73 22.71 -6.27
C LEU A 158 -6.55 21.87 -7.54
N VAL A 159 -7.57 21.07 -7.88
CA VAL A 159 -7.56 20.22 -9.07
C VAL A 159 -7.48 21.06 -10.34
N THR A 160 -8.40 22.02 -10.48
CA THR A 160 -8.53 22.85 -11.69
C THR A 160 -7.31 23.72 -11.97
N ASN A 161 -6.70 24.28 -10.92
CA ASN A 161 -5.57 25.17 -11.10
C ASN A 161 -4.21 24.46 -11.19
N PHE A 162 -4.03 23.34 -10.46
CA PHE A 162 -2.70 22.74 -10.29
C PHE A 162 -2.56 21.31 -10.82
N LEU A 163 -3.64 20.52 -10.90
CA LEU A 163 -3.55 19.09 -11.22
C LEU A 163 -4.09 18.73 -12.62
N ILE A 164 -4.98 19.54 -13.20
CA ILE A 164 -5.45 19.31 -14.58
C ILE A 164 -4.28 19.43 -15.55
N ARG A 165 -4.07 18.35 -16.30
CA ARG A 165 -3.06 18.29 -17.36
C ARG A 165 -3.43 19.23 -18.50
N LYS A 166 -2.61 20.25 -18.73
CA LYS A 166 -2.74 21.16 -19.90
C LYS A 166 -2.10 20.59 -21.16
N LYS A 167 -0.91 20.01 -21.03
CA LYS A 167 -0.18 19.31 -22.11
C LYS A 167 0.33 17.99 -21.54
N PHE A 168 0.33 16.95 -22.36
CA PHE A 168 0.97 15.69 -21.98
C PHE A 168 2.47 15.90 -21.78
N VAL A 169 2.95 15.56 -20.59
CA VAL A 169 4.37 15.51 -20.26
C VAL A 169 4.72 14.03 -20.11
N PRO A 170 5.48 13.45 -21.06
CA PRO A 170 5.92 12.06 -20.93
C PRO A 170 6.87 11.92 -19.75
N ASP A 171 6.89 10.74 -19.13
CA ASP A 171 7.86 10.43 -18.09
C ASP A 171 9.28 10.39 -18.71
N PRO A 172 10.24 11.19 -18.21
CA PRO A 172 11.61 11.21 -18.73
C PRO A 172 12.36 9.88 -18.53
N GLN A 173 11.88 8.99 -17.66
CA GLN A 173 12.48 7.66 -17.47
C GLN A 173 12.02 6.63 -18.52
N GLY A 174 11.08 7.00 -19.40
CA GLY A 174 10.58 6.12 -20.46
C GLY A 174 9.51 5.13 -20.01
N THR A 175 8.81 5.39 -18.89
CA THR A 175 7.73 4.54 -18.41
C THR A 175 6.61 4.39 -19.45
N ASN A 176 6.16 3.16 -19.70
CA ASN A 176 5.13 2.82 -20.68
C ASN A 176 3.81 2.39 -20.02
N LEU A 177 2.78 2.12 -20.83
CA LEU A 177 1.47 1.71 -20.34
C LEU A 177 1.45 0.28 -19.77
N MET A 178 2.38 -0.58 -20.18
CA MET A 178 2.53 -1.92 -19.57
C MET A 178 2.86 -1.76 -18.08
N PHE A 179 3.82 -0.90 -17.75
CA PHE A 179 4.13 -0.57 -16.35
C PHE A 179 2.95 0.10 -15.63
N ALA A 180 2.24 1.03 -16.28
CA ALA A 180 1.11 1.71 -15.65
C ALA A 180 -0.02 0.73 -15.29
N PHE A 181 -0.37 -0.18 -16.20
CA PHE A 181 -1.38 -1.21 -15.94
C PHE A 181 -0.90 -2.29 -14.98
N PHE A 182 0.40 -2.64 -15.00
CA PHE A 182 0.99 -3.50 -13.99
C PHE A 182 0.81 -2.88 -12.60
N ALA A 183 1.20 -1.62 -12.43
CA ALA A 183 1.10 -0.90 -11.17
C ALA A 183 -0.36 -0.84 -10.70
N GLN A 184 -1.31 -0.56 -11.58
CA GLN A 184 -2.73 -0.56 -11.24
C GLN A 184 -3.21 -1.96 -10.82
N HIS A 185 -2.97 -2.98 -11.64
CA HIS A 185 -3.38 -4.36 -11.36
C HIS A 185 -2.76 -4.90 -10.07
N PHE A 186 -1.46 -4.64 -9.85
CA PHE A 186 -0.69 -5.02 -8.67
C PHE A 186 -1.24 -4.38 -7.40
N THR A 187 -1.44 -3.05 -7.41
CA THR A 187 -1.81 -2.30 -6.20
C THR A 187 -3.24 -2.53 -5.76
N HIS A 188 -4.15 -2.83 -6.70
CA HIS A 188 -5.56 -3.07 -6.40
C HIS A 188 -5.83 -4.43 -5.73
N GLN A 189 -4.79 -5.23 -5.42
CA GLN A 189 -4.93 -6.37 -4.53
C GLN A 189 -4.98 -5.96 -3.04
N PHE A 190 -4.31 -4.86 -2.66
CA PHE A 190 -4.26 -4.38 -1.26
C PHE A 190 -4.85 -2.98 -1.06
N PHE A 191 -5.06 -2.20 -2.13
CA PHE A 191 -5.87 -0.97 -2.09
C PHE A 191 -7.30 -1.25 -2.57
N LYS A 192 -8.15 -1.68 -1.63
CA LYS A 192 -9.59 -1.90 -1.85
C LYS A 192 -10.41 -1.16 -0.78
N THR A 193 -10.52 0.16 -0.90
CA THR A 193 -11.28 0.97 0.05
C THR A 193 -12.75 0.55 0.11
N SER A 194 -13.27 0.32 1.32
CA SER A 194 -14.67 -0.05 1.52
C SER A 194 -15.57 1.17 1.40
N LEU A 195 -16.29 1.28 0.28
CA LEU A 195 -17.26 2.36 0.06
C LEU A 195 -18.41 2.35 1.08
N LYS A 196 -18.70 1.19 1.69
CA LYS A 196 -19.76 1.05 2.70
C LYS A 196 -19.34 1.56 4.08
N LEU A 197 -18.09 1.32 4.46
CA LEU A 197 -17.57 1.68 5.78
C LEU A 197 -16.87 3.04 5.78
N GLY A 198 -16.41 3.51 4.62
CA GLY A 198 -15.75 4.80 4.45
C GLY A 198 -14.25 4.68 4.11
N SER A 199 -13.61 5.83 3.92
CA SER A 199 -12.24 5.93 3.40
C SER A 199 -11.15 5.34 4.30
N ALA A 200 -11.44 5.16 5.59
CA ALA A 200 -10.53 4.57 6.56
C ALA A 200 -10.42 3.04 6.49
N PHE A 201 -11.32 2.39 5.74
CA PHE A 201 -11.49 0.95 5.78
C PHE A 201 -11.11 0.27 4.46
N THR A 202 -10.63 -0.96 4.55
CA THR A 202 -10.28 -1.83 3.42
C THR A 202 -11.12 -3.11 3.42
N SER A 203 -11.43 -3.61 2.23
CA SER A 203 -11.97 -4.97 2.04
C SER A 203 -10.86 -5.99 1.74
N ALA A 204 -9.63 -5.53 1.47
CA ALA A 204 -8.46 -6.39 1.26
C ALA A 204 -7.79 -6.73 2.61
N LEU A 205 -8.37 -7.69 3.33
CA LEU A 205 -7.92 -8.06 4.69
C LEU A 205 -6.54 -8.75 4.73
N GLY A 206 -5.98 -9.14 3.57
CA GLY A 206 -4.64 -9.72 3.47
C GLY A 206 -3.48 -8.71 3.67
N HIS A 207 -3.75 -7.39 3.55
CA HIS A 207 -2.77 -6.31 3.79
C HIS A 207 -1.43 -6.45 3.06
N GLY A 208 -1.42 -7.05 1.87
CA GLY A 208 -0.18 -7.25 1.13
C GLY A 208 -0.35 -8.03 -0.15
N VAL A 209 0.73 -8.72 -0.54
CA VAL A 209 0.78 -9.51 -1.77
C VAL A 209 0.25 -10.91 -1.47
N ASP A 210 -1.06 -11.09 -1.60
CA ASP A 210 -1.80 -12.34 -1.42
C ASP A 210 -2.47 -12.84 -2.71
N LEU A 211 -2.36 -12.09 -3.81
CA LEU A 211 -3.00 -12.33 -5.10
C LEU A 211 -4.54 -12.41 -5.01
N SER A 212 -5.16 -11.73 -4.04
CA SER A 212 -6.63 -11.62 -3.94
C SER A 212 -7.27 -10.97 -5.16
N ASN A 213 -6.51 -10.16 -5.92
CA ASN A 213 -6.93 -9.64 -7.22
C ASN A 213 -7.11 -10.71 -8.30
N VAL A 214 -6.49 -11.89 -8.15
CA VAL A 214 -6.65 -13.07 -9.02
C VAL A 214 -7.62 -14.07 -8.40
N TYR A 215 -7.43 -14.40 -7.12
CA TYR A 215 -8.14 -15.51 -6.44
C TYR A 215 -9.40 -15.09 -5.67
N GLY A 216 -9.65 -13.78 -5.52
CA GLY A 216 -10.71 -13.24 -4.69
C GLY A 216 -10.26 -12.92 -3.26
N ASP A 217 -10.96 -11.98 -2.62
CA ASP A 217 -10.71 -11.51 -1.24
C ASP A 217 -11.43 -12.34 -0.17
N ASN A 218 -12.24 -13.31 -0.57
CA ASN A 218 -12.96 -14.21 0.32
C ASN A 218 -13.08 -15.62 -0.29
N LEU A 219 -13.24 -16.62 0.59
CA LEU A 219 -13.27 -18.02 0.21
C LEU A 219 -14.41 -18.38 -0.75
N LYS A 220 -15.60 -17.77 -0.57
CA LYS A 220 -16.76 -17.99 -1.44
C LYS A 220 -16.43 -17.59 -2.88
N ARG A 221 -15.84 -16.41 -3.08
CA ARG A 221 -15.43 -15.94 -4.40
C ARG A 221 -14.35 -16.83 -5.00
N GLN A 222 -13.36 -17.22 -4.19
CA GLN A 222 -12.32 -18.14 -4.63
C GLN A 222 -12.90 -19.46 -5.16
N TYR A 223 -13.87 -20.03 -4.46
CA TYR A 223 -14.55 -21.26 -4.88
C TYR A 223 -15.36 -21.06 -6.17
N GLN A 224 -16.00 -19.91 -6.36
CA GLN A 224 -16.71 -19.60 -7.60
C GLN A 224 -15.79 -19.56 -8.83
N LEU A 225 -14.55 -19.09 -8.64
CA LEU A 225 -13.54 -18.93 -9.69
C LEU A 225 -12.73 -20.22 -9.97
N ARG A 226 -12.69 -21.16 -9.03
CA ARG A 226 -11.97 -22.43 -9.18
C ARG A 226 -12.71 -23.43 -10.07
N LEU A 227 -11.95 -24.19 -10.84
CA LEU A 227 -12.45 -25.31 -11.63
C LEU A 227 -12.71 -26.55 -10.78
N PHE A 228 -12.00 -26.67 -9.65
CA PHE A 228 -11.97 -27.89 -8.81
C PHE A 228 -11.51 -29.15 -9.56
N LYS A 229 -10.68 -28.93 -10.58
CA LYS A 229 -10.00 -29.98 -11.33
C LYS A 229 -8.56 -29.55 -11.57
N ASP A 230 -7.63 -30.44 -11.21
CA ASP A 230 -6.18 -30.28 -11.40
C ASP A 230 -5.60 -28.98 -10.81
N GLY A 231 -6.26 -28.42 -9.80
CA GLY A 231 -5.88 -27.18 -9.12
C GLY A 231 -6.21 -25.91 -9.90
N LYS A 232 -6.89 -26.01 -11.05
CA LYS A 232 -7.02 -24.89 -12.00
C LYS A 232 -8.11 -23.89 -11.63
N LEU A 233 -7.99 -22.69 -12.19
CA LEU A 233 -9.08 -21.71 -12.29
C LEU A 233 -9.95 -22.02 -13.51
N LYS A 234 -11.25 -21.68 -13.42
CA LYS A 234 -12.16 -21.70 -14.57
C LYS A 234 -11.67 -20.74 -15.64
N PHE A 235 -12.03 -21.02 -16.89
CA PHE A 235 -11.66 -20.22 -18.05
C PHE A 235 -12.65 -20.48 -19.19
N GLN A 236 -12.65 -19.60 -20.19
CA GLN A 236 -13.35 -19.80 -21.46
C GLN A 236 -12.35 -19.72 -22.62
N MET A 237 -12.67 -20.40 -23.72
CA MET A 237 -11.91 -20.32 -24.96
C MET A 237 -12.64 -19.40 -25.94
N VAL A 238 -11.98 -18.33 -26.37
CA VAL A 238 -12.49 -17.40 -27.38
C VAL A 238 -11.45 -17.30 -28.48
N ASP A 239 -11.84 -17.63 -29.71
CA ASP A 239 -10.95 -17.63 -30.88
C ASP A 239 -9.65 -18.44 -30.68
N GLY A 240 -9.74 -19.58 -29.97
CA GLY A 240 -8.59 -20.45 -29.68
C GLY A 240 -7.72 -19.99 -28.51
N GLU A 241 -8.06 -18.88 -27.87
CA GLU A 241 -7.28 -18.28 -26.79
C GLU A 241 -8.00 -18.40 -25.43
N MET A 242 -7.23 -18.60 -24.35
CA MET A 242 -7.75 -18.72 -22.99
C MET A 242 -8.05 -17.34 -22.39
N TYR A 243 -9.29 -17.13 -21.92
CA TYR A 243 -9.73 -15.93 -21.22
C TYR A 243 -10.40 -16.26 -19.89
N PRO A 244 -10.51 -15.29 -18.96
CA PRO A 244 -11.29 -15.48 -17.74
C PRO A 244 -12.74 -15.87 -18.02
N PRO A 245 -13.34 -16.71 -17.17
CA PRO A 245 -14.68 -17.25 -17.38
C PRO A 245 -15.73 -16.14 -17.30
N SER A 246 -16.96 -16.42 -17.74
CA SER A 246 -18.04 -15.42 -17.66
C SER A 246 -18.65 -15.34 -16.25
N VAL A 247 -19.27 -14.20 -15.92
CA VAL A 247 -20.10 -14.05 -14.71
C VAL A 247 -21.31 -14.98 -14.75
N ALA A 248 -21.85 -15.28 -15.94
CA ALA A 248 -22.95 -16.23 -16.10
C ALA A 248 -22.58 -17.64 -15.62
N GLU A 249 -21.34 -18.08 -15.85
CA GLU A 249 -20.82 -19.39 -15.45
C GLU A 249 -20.42 -19.44 -13.97
N THR A 250 -19.71 -18.40 -13.49
CA THR A 250 -19.13 -18.41 -12.14
C THR A 250 -20.09 -17.93 -11.06
N GLN A 251 -21.08 -17.11 -11.42
CA GLN A 251 -21.93 -16.35 -10.50
C GLN A 251 -21.13 -15.43 -9.56
N ALA A 252 -19.86 -15.15 -9.87
CA ALA A 252 -19.03 -14.21 -9.12
C ALA A 252 -19.43 -12.77 -9.48
N SER A 253 -19.74 -11.96 -8.47
CA SER A 253 -20.13 -10.56 -8.71
C SER A 253 -18.99 -9.76 -9.34
N MET A 254 -19.29 -8.95 -10.34
CA MET A 254 -18.36 -8.02 -10.98
C MET A 254 -19.03 -6.66 -11.14
N ASN A 255 -18.24 -5.58 -11.11
CA ASN A 255 -18.72 -4.22 -11.30
C ASN A 255 -18.62 -3.87 -12.79
N TYR A 256 -19.67 -4.19 -13.55
CA TYR A 256 -19.87 -3.75 -14.93
C TYR A 256 -21.08 -2.80 -15.00
N PRO A 257 -21.17 -1.94 -16.04
CA PRO A 257 -22.40 -1.22 -16.33
C PRO A 257 -23.58 -2.19 -16.47
N PRO A 258 -24.79 -1.83 -15.97
CA PRO A 258 -25.95 -2.74 -15.96
C PRO A 258 -26.43 -3.12 -17.36
N THR A 259 -25.98 -2.40 -18.39
CA THR A 259 -26.28 -2.66 -19.80
C THR A 259 -25.50 -3.85 -20.38
N VAL A 260 -24.42 -4.29 -19.74
CA VAL A 260 -23.58 -5.39 -20.25
C VAL A 260 -24.15 -6.74 -19.80
N PRO A 261 -24.53 -7.65 -20.70
CA PRO A 261 -25.02 -8.99 -20.33
C PRO A 261 -23.97 -9.83 -19.59
N LYS A 262 -24.39 -10.63 -18.60
CA LYS A 262 -23.50 -11.47 -17.77
C LYS A 262 -22.59 -12.43 -18.55
N VAL A 263 -23.00 -12.84 -19.75
CA VAL A 263 -22.22 -13.73 -20.62
C VAL A 263 -20.97 -13.02 -21.17
N TYR A 264 -21.05 -11.71 -21.38
CA TYR A 264 -19.94 -10.88 -21.85
C TYR A 264 -19.10 -10.25 -20.72
N GLN A 265 -19.49 -10.47 -19.46
CA GLN A 265 -18.74 -10.00 -18.30
C GLN A 265 -17.73 -11.08 -17.91
N MET A 266 -16.44 -10.76 -17.99
CA MET A 266 -15.37 -11.63 -17.48
C MET A 266 -15.30 -11.55 -15.96
N ALA A 267 -15.23 -12.70 -15.31
CA ALA A 267 -15.15 -12.88 -13.86
C ALA A 267 -13.71 -13.17 -13.41
N VAL A 268 -13.17 -12.33 -12.53
CA VAL A 268 -11.80 -12.41 -11.99
C VAL A 268 -11.80 -12.10 -10.49
N GLY A 269 -10.66 -12.27 -9.80
CA GLY A 269 -10.54 -12.04 -8.36
C GLY A 269 -10.98 -10.64 -7.91
N ASN A 270 -10.53 -9.57 -8.56
CA ASN A 270 -10.96 -8.21 -8.27
C ASN A 270 -12.19 -7.80 -9.10
N GLU A 271 -13.27 -7.43 -8.42
CA GLU A 271 -14.56 -7.07 -9.00
C GLU A 271 -14.54 -5.81 -9.90
N GLN A 272 -13.50 -4.97 -9.82
CA GLN A 272 -13.39 -3.72 -10.59
C GLN A 272 -12.61 -3.88 -11.91
N PHE A 273 -11.97 -5.02 -12.15
CA PHE A 273 -11.05 -5.19 -13.31
C PHE A 273 -11.74 -5.21 -14.67
N GLY A 274 -13.07 -5.33 -14.70
CA GLY A 274 -13.87 -5.10 -15.90
C GLY A 274 -13.87 -3.65 -16.41
N LEU A 275 -13.38 -2.70 -15.60
CA LEU A 275 -13.37 -1.28 -15.94
C LEU A 275 -12.42 -0.92 -17.10
N LEU A 276 -11.27 -1.59 -17.19
CA LEU A 276 -10.21 -1.26 -18.15
C LEU A 276 -9.63 -2.53 -18.80
N PRO A 277 -9.44 -2.55 -20.13
CA PRO A 277 -8.82 -3.68 -20.82
C PRO A 277 -7.43 -4.03 -20.29
N GLY A 278 -6.63 -3.03 -19.89
CA GLY A 278 -5.28 -3.27 -19.34
C GLY A 278 -5.28 -4.07 -18.02
N LEU A 279 -6.32 -3.91 -17.19
CA LEU A 279 -6.48 -4.72 -15.97
C LEU A 279 -6.89 -6.15 -16.30
N MET A 280 -7.79 -6.32 -17.27
CA MET A 280 -8.24 -7.64 -17.73
C MET A 280 -7.14 -8.39 -18.49
N MET A 281 -6.27 -7.68 -19.22
CA MET A 281 -5.07 -8.24 -19.85
C MET A 281 -4.19 -8.92 -18.81
N TYR A 282 -3.81 -8.20 -17.74
CA TYR A 282 -3.02 -8.80 -16.67
C TYR A 282 -3.76 -9.93 -15.95
N ALA A 283 -5.07 -9.79 -15.69
CA ALA A 283 -5.85 -10.87 -15.09
C ALA A 283 -5.86 -12.13 -15.95
N THR A 284 -5.90 -11.98 -17.27
CA THR A 284 -5.82 -13.08 -18.24
C THR A 284 -4.44 -13.75 -18.22
N LEU A 285 -3.36 -12.95 -18.22
CA LEU A 285 -1.99 -13.47 -18.13
C LEU A 285 -1.77 -14.30 -16.87
N TRP A 286 -2.21 -13.80 -15.71
CA TRP A 286 -2.02 -14.49 -14.43
C TRP A 286 -2.93 -15.72 -14.26
N LEU A 287 -4.11 -15.72 -14.88
CA LEU A 287 -4.94 -16.91 -14.97
C LEU A 287 -4.27 -18.00 -15.81
N ARG A 288 -3.71 -17.63 -16.96
CA ARG A 288 -2.95 -18.57 -17.82
C ARG A 288 -1.74 -19.11 -17.08
N GLU A 289 -1.00 -18.24 -16.40
CA GLU A 289 0.19 -18.65 -15.63
C GLU A 289 -0.18 -19.60 -14.50
N HIS A 290 -1.24 -19.33 -13.75
CA HIS A 290 -1.73 -20.23 -12.72
C HIS A 290 -2.04 -21.63 -13.29
N ASN A 291 -2.81 -21.69 -14.39
CA ASN A 291 -3.17 -22.97 -15.00
C ASN A 291 -1.96 -23.70 -15.60
N ARG A 292 -0.98 -22.98 -16.15
CA ARG A 292 0.31 -23.53 -16.62
C ARG A 292 1.12 -24.12 -15.48
N VAL A 293 1.23 -23.42 -14.35
CA VAL A 293 1.91 -23.92 -13.15
C VAL A 293 1.20 -25.16 -12.59
N CYS A 294 -0.13 -25.18 -12.59
CA CYS A 294 -0.90 -26.38 -12.21
C CYS A 294 -0.57 -27.59 -13.09
N ASP A 295 -0.41 -27.40 -14.41
CA ASP A 295 -0.02 -28.49 -15.32
C ASP A 295 1.37 -29.04 -15.01
N ILE A 296 2.35 -28.16 -14.75
CA ILE A 296 3.71 -28.54 -14.35
C ILE A 296 3.71 -29.26 -13.00
N LEU A 297 2.98 -28.74 -12.01
CA LEU A 297 2.86 -29.39 -10.71
C LEU A 297 2.18 -30.76 -10.81
N LYS A 298 1.20 -30.91 -11.70
CA LYS A 298 0.51 -32.18 -11.90
C LYS A 298 1.40 -33.23 -12.56
N SER A 299 2.27 -32.82 -13.50
CA SER A 299 3.25 -33.74 -14.12
C SER A 299 4.32 -34.19 -13.13
N GLU A 300 4.84 -33.28 -12.30
CA GLU A 300 5.84 -33.59 -11.28
C GLU A 300 5.25 -34.36 -10.09
N HIS A 301 3.98 -34.12 -9.77
CA HIS A 301 3.29 -34.71 -8.63
C HIS A 301 1.93 -35.32 -9.01
N PRO A 302 1.92 -36.48 -9.72
CA PRO A 302 0.67 -37.08 -10.21
C PRO A 302 -0.34 -37.43 -9.11
N THR A 303 0.14 -37.73 -7.91
CA THR A 303 -0.68 -38.10 -6.74
C THR A 303 -1.33 -36.91 -6.02
N TRP A 304 -0.93 -35.68 -6.33
CA TRP A 304 -1.50 -34.49 -5.69
C TRP A 304 -2.94 -34.26 -6.12
N LYS A 305 -3.75 -33.89 -5.12
CA LYS A 305 -5.17 -33.54 -5.27
C LYS A 305 -5.32 -32.08 -5.70
N ASP A 306 -6.49 -31.75 -6.24
CA ASP A 306 -6.86 -30.40 -6.69
C ASP A 306 -6.48 -29.29 -5.69
N GLU A 307 -6.86 -29.44 -4.42
CA GLU A 307 -6.59 -28.42 -3.40
C GLU A 307 -5.09 -28.15 -3.22
N GLN A 308 -4.28 -29.21 -3.17
CA GLN A 308 -2.84 -29.06 -2.98
C GLN A 308 -2.18 -28.40 -4.19
N LEU A 309 -2.62 -28.75 -5.40
CA LEU A 309 -2.16 -28.12 -6.65
C LEU A 309 -2.53 -26.63 -6.67
N PHE A 310 -3.78 -26.29 -6.35
CA PHE A 310 -4.26 -24.91 -6.33
C PHE A 310 -3.48 -24.05 -5.33
N GLN A 311 -3.33 -24.51 -4.08
CA GLN A 311 -2.63 -23.75 -3.04
C GLN A 311 -1.13 -23.62 -3.34
N THR A 312 -0.50 -24.67 -3.86
CA THR A 312 0.93 -24.62 -4.22
C THR A 312 1.16 -23.69 -5.41
N ALA A 313 0.31 -23.74 -6.44
CA ALA A 313 0.37 -22.83 -7.57
C ALA A 313 0.20 -21.37 -7.11
N ARG A 314 -0.73 -21.09 -6.19
CA ARG A 314 -0.88 -19.76 -5.60
C ARG A 314 0.40 -19.28 -4.89
N LEU A 315 1.07 -20.14 -4.13
CA LEU A 315 2.33 -19.80 -3.46
C LEU A 315 3.46 -19.49 -4.46
N ILE A 316 3.56 -20.27 -5.53
CA ILE A 316 4.53 -20.02 -6.61
C ILE A 316 4.27 -18.66 -7.24
N LEU A 317 3.03 -18.38 -7.63
CA LEU A 317 2.67 -17.10 -8.24
C LEU A 317 2.87 -15.92 -7.27
N ILE A 318 2.63 -16.07 -5.96
CA ILE A 318 2.99 -15.04 -4.95
C ILE A 318 4.51 -14.77 -4.97
N GLY A 319 5.32 -15.81 -5.14
CA GLY A 319 6.77 -15.70 -5.27
C GLY A 319 7.18 -14.96 -6.55
N GLU A 320 6.65 -15.35 -7.69
CA GLU A 320 6.87 -14.69 -8.99
C GLU A 320 6.46 -13.23 -8.97
N TRP A 321 5.36 -12.91 -8.27
CA TRP A 321 4.87 -11.55 -8.11
C TRP A 321 5.82 -10.63 -7.34
N LYS A 322 6.62 -11.21 -6.42
CA LYS A 322 7.57 -10.48 -5.56
C LYS A 322 8.97 -10.41 -6.15
N LEU A 323 9.31 -11.33 -7.05
CA LEU A 323 10.64 -11.40 -7.65
C LEU A 323 10.66 -10.59 -8.96
N PRO A 324 11.72 -9.82 -9.25
CA PRO A 324 11.99 -9.44 -10.62
C PRO A 324 12.19 -10.72 -11.45
N PRO A 325 11.84 -10.74 -12.75
CA PRO A 325 12.07 -11.88 -13.61
C PRO A 325 13.54 -12.32 -13.47
N SER A 326 13.76 -13.60 -13.18
CA SER A 326 15.12 -14.12 -13.11
C SER A 326 15.73 -14.01 -14.52
N PRO A 327 17.00 -13.60 -14.67
CA PRO A 327 17.64 -13.58 -15.97
C PRO A 327 17.73 -14.97 -16.63
N ASP A 328 17.44 -16.04 -15.88
CA ASP A 328 17.42 -17.43 -16.36
C ASP A 328 16.03 -17.94 -16.76
N SER A 329 14.94 -17.16 -16.63
CA SER A 329 13.59 -17.62 -17.02
C SER A 329 13.34 -17.66 -18.53
N SER A 330 14.40 -17.57 -19.34
CA SER A 330 14.37 -17.71 -20.80
C SER A 330 15.01 -19.01 -21.30
N ARG A 331 14.99 -20.09 -20.50
CA ARG A 331 15.40 -21.43 -20.95
C ARG A 331 14.25 -22.41 -20.93
#